data_AF-A0A357AGT7-F1
#
_entry.id   AF-A0A357AGT7-F1
#
_cell.length_a   1.000
_cell.length_b   1.000
_cell.length_c   1.000
_cell.angle_alpha   90.00
_cell.angle_beta   90.00
_cell.angle_gamma   90.00
#
_symmetry.space_group_name_H-M   'P 1'
#
loop_
_entity.id
_entity.type
_entity.pdbx_description
1 polymer ?
#
loop_
_entity_poly.entity_id
_entity_poly.type
_entity_poly.pdbx_seq_one_letter_code
_entity_poly.pdbx_strand_id
1 'polypeptide(L)'
;MRIFSEVFLKMEHLFSSGEALYKKNEKELREGLLIGATLEYGGVEPDTQFTCMGSLNGKPVKVGFSLSPEDYEGIKNRFTFKILMQSDILLANWKSYRIIYL
;
A
#
# COMPACT_ATOMS: atom_id res chain seq x y z
N MET A 1 11.40 0.19 -34.09
CA MET A 1 10.12 0.41 -33.40
C MET A 1 10.41 0.40 -31.92
N ARG A 2 10.39 1.57 -31.26
CA ARG A 2 10.72 1.71 -29.83
C ARG A 2 9.57 1.14 -29.02
N ILE A 3 9.72 -0.07 -28.49
CA ILE A 3 8.83 -0.59 -27.46
C ILE A 3 9.22 0.16 -26.19
N PHE A 4 8.56 1.28 -25.93
CA PHE A 4 8.62 1.91 -24.61
C PHE A 4 8.02 0.91 -23.64
N SER A 5 8.87 0.29 -22.84
CA SER A 5 8.47 -0.29 -21.58
C SER A 5 7.77 0.82 -20.79
N GLU A 6 6.45 0.75 -20.64
CA GLU A 6 5.77 1.45 -19.56
C GLU A 6 6.21 0.78 -18.25
N VAL A 7 7.43 1.08 -17.84
CA VAL A 7 7.80 1.01 -16.44
C VAL A 7 6.99 2.12 -15.81
N PHE A 8 5.77 1.81 -15.34
CA PHE A 8 5.13 2.64 -14.34
C PHE A 8 6.12 2.73 -13.20
N LEU A 9 6.83 3.86 -13.11
CA LEU A 9 7.74 4.14 -12.00
C LEU A 9 6.87 4.09 -10.75
N LYS A 10 6.95 2.99 -10.00
CA LYS A 10 6.29 2.91 -8.69
C LYS A 10 6.92 4.00 -7.84
N MET A 11 6.10 4.97 -7.45
CA MET A 11 6.55 6.04 -6.57
C MET A 11 6.43 5.56 -5.14
N GLU A 12 7.43 5.90 -4.34
CA GLU A 12 7.39 5.67 -2.90
C GLU A 12 6.64 6.82 -2.23
N HIS A 13 5.70 6.47 -1.35
CA HIS A 13 4.90 7.42 -0.59
C HIS A 13 5.11 7.17 0.89
N LEU A 14 5.61 8.17 1.62
CA LEU A 14 5.75 8.12 3.07
C LEU A 14 4.37 8.22 3.74
N PHE A 15 4.17 7.47 4.82
CA PHE A 15 3.07 7.77 5.74
C PHE A 15 3.37 9.10 6.45
N SER A 16 2.38 9.97 6.52
CA SER A 16 2.51 11.24 7.21
C SER A 16 2.72 11.04 8.72
N SER A 17 3.30 12.04 9.38
CA SER A 17 3.45 12.05 10.84
C SER A 17 2.09 11.93 11.56
N GLY A 18 1.03 12.49 10.96
CA GLY A 18 -0.35 12.34 11.47
C GLY A 18 -0.83 10.89 11.39
N GLU A 19 -0.61 10.20 10.27
CA GLU A 19 -0.97 8.80 10.14
C GLU A 19 -0.20 7.92 11.14
N ALA A 20 1.09 8.17 11.33
CA ALA A 20 1.89 7.47 12.34
C ALA A 20 1.41 7.77 13.78
N LEU A 21 1.18 9.05 14.11
CA LEU A 21 0.72 9.48 15.44
C LEU A 21 -0.61 8.84 15.83
N TYR A 22 -1.52 8.72 14.86
CA TYR A 22 -2.84 8.10 15.05
C TYR A 22 -2.90 6.62 14.67
N LYS A 23 -1.73 5.96 14.51
CA LYS A 23 -1.61 4.52 14.21
C LYS A 23 -2.36 4.05 12.95
N LYS A 24 -2.57 4.96 12.00
CA LYS A 24 -3.20 4.67 10.70
C LYS A 24 -2.23 4.04 9.69
N ASN A 25 -0.96 3.92 10.05
CA ASN A 25 0.03 3.13 9.34
C ASN A 25 0.19 1.71 9.93
N GLU A 26 -0.72 1.26 10.80
CA GLU A 26 -0.70 -0.07 11.40
C GLU A 26 -1.78 -0.97 10.78
N LYS A 27 -1.48 -2.25 10.52
CA LYS A 27 -2.47 -3.25 10.07
C LYS A 27 -2.24 -4.58 10.76
N GLU A 28 -3.30 -5.15 11.33
CA GLU A 28 -3.27 -6.52 11.84
C GLU A 28 -3.29 -7.52 10.69
N LEU A 29 -2.27 -8.39 10.65
CA LEU A 29 -2.17 -9.54 9.77
C LEU A 29 -2.21 -10.82 10.60
N ARG A 30 -2.36 -11.97 9.94
CA ARG A 30 -2.36 -13.27 10.64
C ARG A 30 -1.02 -13.54 11.34
N GLU A 31 0.06 -12.99 10.81
CA GLU A 31 1.43 -13.12 11.30
C GLU A 31 1.77 -12.10 12.40
N GLY A 32 0.92 -11.09 12.63
CA GLY A 32 1.10 -10.07 13.66
C GLY A 32 0.86 -8.65 13.15
N LEU A 33 1.39 -7.67 13.88
CA LEU A 33 1.17 -6.25 13.60
C LEU A 33 2.19 -5.74 12.58
N LEU A 34 1.70 -5.34 11.41
CA LEU A 34 2.46 -4.61 10.40
C LEU A 34 2.42 -3.12 10.74
N ILE A 35 3.58 -2.48 10.84
CA ILE A 35 3.74 -1.03 10.97
C ILE A 35 4.44 -0.53 9.70
N GLY A 36 3.70 0.19 8.85
CA GLY A 36 4.16 0.73 7.58
C GLY A 36 5.03 1.98 7.74
N ALA A 37 6.12 2.04 6.98
CA ALA A 37 6.99 3.19 6.85
C ALA A 37 6.77 3.91 5.51
N THR A 38 6.69 3.14 4.42
CA THR A 38 6.42 3.65 3.06
C THR A 38 5.47 2.73 2.30
N LEU A 39 4.79 3.30 1.31
CA LEU A 39 3.91 2.59 0.40
C LEU A 39 4.29 2.90 -1.05
N GLU A 40 4.67 1.88 -1.81
CA GLU A 40 5.05 1.99 -3.21
C GLU A 40 3.85 1.70 -4.13
N TYR A 41 3.48 2.66 -4.97
CA TYR A 41 2.51 2.49 -6.07
C TYR A 41 2.60 3.63 -7.10
N GLY A 42 2.21 3.35 -8.34
CA GLY A 42 2.21 4.32 -9.45
C GLY A 42 0.83 4.80 -9.89
N GLY A 43 -0.24 4.15 -9.42
CA GLY A 43 -1.63 4.43 -9.80
C GLY A 43 -2.59 3.56 -9.00
N VAL A 44 -3.89 3.63 -9.31
CA VAL A 44 -4.94 2.79 -8.69
C VAL A 44 -5.83 2.19 -9.77
N GLU A 45 -5.44 1.02 -10.26
CA GLU A 45 -6.17 0.16 -11.20
C GLU A 45 -6.53 -1.19 -10.53
N PRO A 46 -7.50 -1.96 -11.07
CA PRO A 46 -8.03 -3.15 -10.39
C PRO A 46 -6.98 -4.23 -10.07
N ASP A 47 -5.89 -4.26 -10.83
CA ASP A 47 -4.76 -5.20 -10.72
C ASP A 47 -3.51 -4.56 -10.11
N THR A 48 -3.60 -3.31 -9.63
CA THR A 48 -2.47 -2.61 -9.03
C THR A 48 -1.89 -3.39 -7.85
N GLN A 49 -0.57 -3.62 -7.94
CA GLN A 49 0.21 -4.21 -6.87
C GLN A 49 0.84 -3.10 -6.03
N PHE A 50 0.30 -2.93 -4.83
CA PHE A 50 0.83 -2.06 -3.80
C PHE A 50 1.96 -2.76 -3.07
N THR A 51 2.89 -1.99 -2.52
CA THR A 51 3.89 -2.58 -1.63
C THR A 51 4.17 -1.70 -0.43
N CYS A 52 3.91 -2.23 0.76
CA CYS A 52 4.25 -1.57 2.01
C CYS A 52 5.63 -2.04 2.48
N MET A 53 6.55 -1.11 2.70
CA MET A 53 7.77 -1.37 3.47
C MET A 53 7.55 -0.97 4.91
N GLY A 54 8.04 -1.76 5.85
CA GLY A 54 7.87 -1.46 7.27
C GLY A 54 8.43 -2.55 8.15
N SER A 55 7.79 -2.74 9.30
CA SER A 55 8.15 -3.79 10.25
C SER A 55 6.96 -4.66 10.61
N LEU A 56 7.17 -5.97 10.76
CA LEU A 56 6.20 -6.94 11.25
C LEU A 56 6.74 -7.53 12.54
N ASN A 57 6.06 -7.26 13.66
CA ASN A 57 6.54 -7.62 15.01
C ASN A 57 7.99 -7.16 15.26
N GLY A 58 8.34 -5.96 14.78
CA GLY A 58 9.67 -5.36 14.91
C GLY A 58 10.74 -5.87 13.92
N LYS A 59 10.43 -6.81 13.04
CA LYS A 59 11.34 -7.28 11.98
C LYS A 59 11.09 -6.55 10.67
N PRO A 60 12.12 -6.10 9.94
CA PRO A 60 11.94 -5.43 8.66
C PRO A 60 11.30 -6.38 7.63
N VAL A 61 10.28 -5.88 6.92
CA VAL A 61 9.57 -6.65 5.89
C VAL A 61 9.18 -5.76 4.71
N LYS A 62 8.99 -6.42 3.56
CA LYS A 62 8.28 -5.88 2.39
C LYS A 62 6.98 -6.69 2.21
N VAL A 63 5.84 -6.00 2.20
CA VAL A 63 4.51 -6.64 2.04
C VAL A 63 3.88 -6.18 0.74
N GLY A 64 3.82 -7.07 -0.24
CA GLY A 64 3.09 -6.85 -1.50
C GLY A 64 1.63 -7.26 -1.34
N PHE A 65 0.68 -6.45 -1.83
CA PHE A 65 -0.75 -6.75 -1.74
C PHE A 65 -1.55 -6.12 -2.87
N SER A 66 -2.76 -6.66 -3.07
CA SER A 66 -3.77 -6.13 -3.98
C SER A 66 -5.06 -5.85 -3.22
N LEU A 67 -5.73 -4.75 -3.56
CA LEU A 67 -7.02 -4.40 -2.98
C LEU A 67 -8.10 -5.43 -3.35
N SER A 68 -9.08 -5.58 -2.46
CA SER A 68 -10.30 -6.32 -2.78
C SER A 68 -11.23 -5.46 -3.65
N PRO A 69 -12.08 -6.07 -4.50
CA PRO A 69 -13.00 -5.32 -5.35
C PRO A 69 -13.96 -4.40 -4.59
N GLU A 70 -14.30 -4.76 -3.35
CA GLU A 70 -15.25 -4.01 -2.51
C GLU A 70 -14.72 -2.62 -2.12
N ASP A 71 -13.42 -2.50 -1.84
CA ASP A 71 -12.80 -1.22 -1.45
C ASP A 71 -12.15 -0.49 -2.64
N TYR A 72 -11.94 -1.18 -3.77
CA TYR A 72 -11.27 -0.63 -4.95
C TYR A 72 -11.87 0.70 -5.41
N GLU A 73 -13.19 0.77 -5.61
CA GLU A 73 -13.86 1.97 -6.13
C GLU A 73 -13.69 3.17 -5.19
N GLY A 74 -13.75 2.94 -3.87
CA GLY A 74 -13.54 3.99 -2.88
C GLY A 74 -12.12 4.57 -2.95
N ILE A 75 -11.12 3.71 -3.10
CA ILE A 75 -9.71 4.11 -3.24
C ILE A 75 -9.47 4.81 -4.59
N LYS A 76 -10.02 4.28 -5.70
CA LYS A 76 -9.90 4.89 -7.03
C LYS A 76 -10.47 6.30 -7.06
N ASN A 77 -11.63 6.51 -6.44
CA ASN A 77 -12.25 7.82 -6.36
C ASN A 77 -11.37 8.82 -5.60
N ARG A 78 -10.86 8.45 -4.42
CA ARG A 78 -9.94 9.29 -3.65
C ARG A 78 -8.66 9.62 -4.41
N PHE A 79 -8.11 8.65 -5.14
CA PHE A 79 -6.94 8.84 -6.01
C PHE A 79 -7.24 9.89 -7.09
N THR A 80 -8.37 9.73 -7.78
CA THR A 80 -8.83 10.61 -8.87
C THR A 80 -9.03 12.05 -8.39
N PHE A 81 -9.60 12.22 -7.18
CA PHE A 81 -9.80 13.53 -6.56
C PHE A 81 -8.55 14.09 -5.86
N LYS A 82 -7.41 13.37 -5.90
CA LYS A 82 -6.14 13.76 -5.25
C LYS A 82 -6.26 14.00 -3.74
N ILE A 83 -7.12 13.21 -3.09
CA ILE A 83 -7.34 13.24 -1.63
C ILE A 83 -7.01 11.89 -0.98
N LEU A 84 -6.36 10.98 -1.72
CA LEU A 84 -5.97 9.67 -1.23
C LEU A 84 -4.84 9.78 -0.21
N MET A 85 -5.06 9.18 0.96
CA MET A 85 -4.02 8.98 1.97
C MET A 85 -3.46 7.56 1.89
N GLN A 86 -2.21 7.37 2.33
CA GLN A 86 -1.54 6.08 2.33
C GLN A 86 -2.26 5.09 3.27
N SER A 87 -2.81 5.59 4.37
CA SER A 87 -3.66 4.83 5.28
C SER A 87 -4.94 4.34 4.63
N ASP A 88 -5.51 5.07 3.67
CA ASP A 88 -6.72 4.61 2.95
C ASP A 88 -6.40 3.29 2.23
N ILE A 89 -5.22 3.18 1.61
CA ILE A 89 -4.79 1.97 0.90
C ILE A 89 -4.38 0.85 1.88
N LEU A 90 -3.59 1.18 2.90
CA LEU A 90 -3.10 0.19 3.87
C LEU A 90 -4.26 -0.46 4.64
N LEU A 91 -5.22 0.34 5.09
CA LEU A 91 -6.33 -0.11 5.94
C LEU A 91 -7.48 -0.75 5.16
N ALA A 92 -7.53 -0.57 3.84
CA ALA A 92 -8.50 -1.26 2.99
C ALA A 92 -8.41 -2.79 3.06
N ASN A 93 -9.46 -3.45 2.62
CA ASN A 93 -9.52 -4.89 2.48
C ASN A 93 -8.57 -5.36 1.37
N TRP A 94 -7.80 -6.40 1.68
CA TRP A 94 -6.84 -6.98 0.76
C TRP A 94 -7.38 -8.29 0.22
N LYS A 95 -7.39 -8.42 -1.10
CA LYS A 95 -7.72 -9.69 -1.77
C LYS A 95 -6.66 -10.75 -1.46
N SER A 96 -5.40 -10.35 -1.47
CA SER A 96 -4.26 -11.20 -1.20
C SER A 96 -3.05 -10.36 -0.81
N TYR A 97 -2.13 -10.96 -0.07
CA TYR A 97 -0.85 -10.35 0.26
C TYR A 97 0.26 -11.40 0.34
N ARG A 98 1.50 -10.93 0.24
CA ARG A 98 2.72 -11.72 0.41
C ARG A 98 3.71 -10.92 1.24
N ILE A 99 4.27 -11.58 2.26
CA ILE A 99 5.32 -11.03 3.11
C ILE A 99 6.68 -11.52 2.60
N ILE A 100 7.65 -10.62 2.56
CA ILE A 100 9.07 -10.89 2.28
C ILE A 100 9.86 -10.35 3.48
N TYR A 101 10.53 -11.23 4.21
CA TYR A 101 11.44 -10.85 5.29
C TYR A 101 12.78 -10.39 4.70
N LEU A 102 13.34 -9.31 5.26
CA LEU A 102 14.60 -8.70 4.84
C LEU A 102 15.74 -9.03 5.81
#